data_AF-A0A946YDJ9-F1
#
_entry.id   AF-A0A946YDJ9-F1
#
_cell.length_a   1.000
_cell.length_b   1.000
_cell.length_c   1.000
_cell.angle_alpha   90.00
_cell.angle_beta   90.00
_cell.angle_gamma   90.00
#
_symmetry.space_group_name_H-M   'P 1'
#
loop_
_entity.id
_entity.type
_entity.pdbx_description
1 polymer ?
#
loop_
_entity_poly.entity_id
_entity_poly.type
_entity_poly.pdbx_seq_one_letter_code
_entity_poly.pdbx_strand_id
1 'polypeptide(L)' 'MLLTPTELERLTIYTAAELARKRRKKGLKLNHPEATAIIADEILEGAREGRSVAEMISYGSTLLTTDDVM' A
#
# COMPACT_ATOMS: atom_id res chain seq x y z
N MET A 1 -5.61 -6.28 -22.67
CA MET A 1 -4.19 -6.05 -22.28
C MET A 1 -3.48 -7.39 -22.21
N LEU A 2 -2.17 -7.41 -22.48
CA LEU A 2 -1.32 -8.58 -22.28
C LEU A 2 -0.49 -8.33 -21.01
N LEU A 3 -1.07 -8.62 -19.85
CA LEU A 3 -0.41 -8.39 -18.56
C LEU A 3 0.64 -9.46 -18.31
N THR A 4 1.83 -9.02 -17.93
CA THR A 4 2.88 -9.89 -17.39
C THR A 4 2.46 -10.41 -16.01
N PRO A 5 3.05 -11.53 -15.54
CA PRO A 5 2.82 -12.03 -14.19
C PRO A 5 3.03 -10.97 -13.10
N THR A 6 4.08 -10.15 -13.22
CA THR A 6 4.38 -9.07 -12.27
C THR A 6 3.31 -7.98 -12.27
N GLU A 7 2.74 -7.64 -13.42
CA GLU A 7 1.64 -6.67 -13.49
C GLU A 7 0.36 -7.22 -12.83
N LEU A 8 0.09 -8.51 -12.97
CA LEU A 8 -1.01 -9.18 -12.25
C LEU A 8 -0.78 -9.21 -10.73
N GLU A 9 0.46 -9.46 -10.28
CA GLU A 9 0.82 -9.39 -8.86
C GLU A 9 0.60 -7.98 -8.29
N ARG A 10 0.97 -6.93 -9.03
CA ARG A 10 0.69 -5.53 -8.63
C ARG A 10 -0.80 -5.25 -8.47
N LEU A 11 -1.65 -5.79 -9.36
CA LEU A 11 -3.10 -5.68 -9.20
C LEU A 11 -3.62 -6.41 -7.95
N THR A 12 -2.96 -7.49 -7.55
CA THR A 12 -3.27 -8.20 -6.29
C THR A 12 -2.93 -7.32 -5.08
N ILE A 13 -1.77 -6.65 -5.09
CA ILE A 13 -1.37 -5.69 -4.04
C ILE A 13 -2.40 -4.56 -3.93
N TYR A 14 -2.75 -3.93 -5.06
CA TYR A 14 -3.76 -2.88 -5.11
C TYR A 14 -5.10 -3.33 -4.51
N THR A 15 -5.56 -4.53 -4.86
CA THR A 15 -6.81 -5.08 -4.35
C THR A 15 -6.78 -5.27 -2.83
N ALA A 16 -5.66 -5.77 -2.29
CA ALA A 16 -5.47 -5.93 -0.86
C ALA A 16 -5.41 -4.57 -0.14
N ALA A 17 -4.72 -3.59 -0.71
CA ALA A 17 -4.60 -2.23 -0.18
C ALA A 17 -5.97 -1.52 -0.13
N GLU A 18 -6.77 -1.63 -1.19
CA GLU A 18 -8.13 -1.06 -1.22
C GLU A 18 -9.06 -1.71 -0.19
N LEU A 19 -8.95 -3.01 0.01
CA LEU A 19 -9.68 -3.70 1.08
C LEU A 19 -9.25 -3.18 2.46
N ALA A 20 -7.95 -3.02 2.70
CA ALA A 20 -7.40 -2.48 3.93
C ALA A 20 -7.84 -1.03 4.17
N ARG A 21 -7.77 -0.14 3.16
CA ARG A 21 -8.27 1.24 3.26
C ARG A 21 -9.76 1.28 3.61
N LYS A 22 -10.58 0.39 3.04
CA LYS A 22 -12.00 0.26 3.40
C LYS A 22 -12.20 -0.18 4.85
N ARG A 23 -11.37 -1.07 5.39
CA ARG A 23 -11.39 -1.49 6.80
C ARG A 23 -10.97 -0.34 7.73
N ARG A 24 -9.87 0.35 7.41
CA ARG A 24 -9.39 1.54 8.14
C ARG A 24 -10.45 2.65 8.19
N LYS A 25 -11.12 2.94 7.06
CA LYS A 25 -12.23 3.92 7.00
C LYS A 25 -13.42 3.57 7.91
N LYS A 26 -13.59 2.31 8.29
CA LYS A 26 -14.59 1.86 9.27
C LYS A 26 -14.09 1.94 10.73
N GLY A 27 -12.89 2.45 10.97
CA GLY A 27 -12.27 2.52 12.28
C GLY A 27 -11.67 1.20 12.78
N LEU A 28 -11.48 0.23 11.89
CA LEU A 28 -10.82 -1.03 12.26
C LEU A 28 -9.30 -0.87 12.23
N LYS A 29 -8.63 -1.34 13.30
CA LYS A 29 -7.18 -1.49 13.32
C LYS A 29 -6.76 -2.54 12.30
N LEU A 30 -5.68 -2.22 11.58
CA LEU A 30 -5.14 -3.04 10.51
C LEU A 30 -4.31 -4.19 11.07
N ASN A 31 -4.45 -5.37 10.46
CA ASN A 31 -3.53 -6.48 10.70
C ASN A 31 -2.26 -6.35 9.83
N HIS A 32 -1.30 -7.26 10.03
CA HIS A 32 -0.02 -7.23 9.34
C HIS A 32 -0.11 -7.19 7.80
N PRO A 33 -0.83 -8.11 7.11
CA PRO A 33 -0.91 -8.06 5.65
C PRO A 33 -1.64 -6.82 5.12
N GLU A 34 -2.61 -6.27 5.85
CA GLU A 34 -3.30 -5.04 5.47
C GLU A 34 -2.39 -3.81 5.54
N ALA A 35 -1.61 -3.67 6.62
CA ALA A 35 -0.66 -2.58 6.77
C ALA A 35 0.41 -2.64 5.66
N THR A 36 0.96 -3.84 5.42
CA THR A 36 1.95 -4.07 4.35
C THR A 36 1.37 -3.76 2.97
N ALA A 37 0.13 -4.16 2.69
CA ALA A 37 -0.51 -3.89 1.40
C ALA A 37 -0.66 -2.39 1.14
N ILE A 38 -1.12 -1.61 2.13
CA ILE A 38 -1.23 -0.16 2.00
C ILE A 38 0.14 0.46 1.71
N ILE A 39 1.17 0.12 2.50
CA ILE A 39 2.50 0.71 2.31
C ILE A 39 3.07 0.35 0.93
N ALA A 40 2.91 -0.91 0.50
CA ALA A 40 3.40 -1.35 -0.80
C ALA A 40 2.69 -0.63 -1.96
N ASP A 41 1.37 -0.47 -1.89
CA ASP A 41 0.57 0.21 -2.90
C ASP A 41 0.96 1.70 -3.02
N GLU A 42 1.11 2.40 -1.90
CA GLU A 42 1.57 3.81 -1.89
C GLU A 42 2.99 3.96 -2.46
N ILE A 43 3.87 2.96 -2.24
CA ILE A 43 5.21 2.95 -2.86
C ILE A 43 5.13 2.78 -4.38
N LEU A 44 4.28 1.87 -4.85
CA LEU A 44 4.08 1.62 -6.29
C LEU A 44 3.46 2.84 -6.99
N GLU A 45 2.50 3.51 -6.37
CA GLU A 45 1.90 4.74 -6.89
C GLU A 45 2.90 5.90 -6.90
N GLY A 46 3.68 6.10 -5.83
CA GLY A 46 4.71 7.14 -5.84
C GLY A 46 5.80 6.89 -6.89
N ALA A 47 6.16 5.62 -7.15
CA ALA A 47 7.04 5.28 -8.27
C ALA A 47 6.39 5.61 -9.62
N ARG A 48 5.07 5.41 -9.77
CA ARG A 48 4.31 5.76 -10.97
C ARG A 48 4.24 7.28 -11.21
N GLU A 49 4.24 8.07 -10.13
CA GLU A 49 4.32 9.54 -10.13
C GLU A 49 5.74 10.06 -10.43
N GLY A 50 6.74 9.19 -10.50
CA GLY A 50 8.13 9.55 -10.79
C GLY A 50 8.94 9.99 -9.57
N ARG A 51 8.49 9.67 -8.36
CA ARG A 51 9.23 9.97 -7.12
C ARG A 51 10.45 9.08 -6.99
N SER A 52 11.50 9.61 -6.36
CA SER A 52 12.74 8.88 -6.13
C SER A 52 12.60 7.85 -5.01
N VAL A 53 13.45 6.82 -5.03
CA VAL A 53 13.50 5.80 -3.97
C VAL A 53 13.72 6.42 -2.59
N ALA A 54 14.59 7.43 -2.48
CA ALA A 54 14.87 8.10 -1.22
C ALA A 54 13.65 8.85 -0.64
N GLU A 55 12.86 9.50 -1.50
CA GLU A 55 11.60 10.13 -1.12
C GLU A 55 10.58 9.09 -0.65
N MET A 56 10.51 7.94 -1.34
CA MET A 56 9.55 6.88 -0.99
C MET A 56 9.90 6.17 0.32
N ILE A 57 11.17 6.02 0.67
CA ILE A 57 11.58 5.51 1.99
C ILE A 57 11.05 6.42 3.09
N SER A 58 11.29 7.73 2.96
CA SER A 58 10.86 8.70 3.96
C SER A 58 9.34 8.77 4.03
N TYR A 59 8.66 8.82 2.89
CA TYR A 59 7.21 8.88 2.80
C TYR A 59 6.52 7.63 3.35
N GLY A 60 7.00 6.43 3.00
CA GLY A 60 6.44 5.16 3.45
C GLY A 60 6.37 5.04 4.98
N SER A 61 7.35 5.64 5.68
CA SER A 61 7.40 5.66 7.15
C SER A 61 6.33 6.54 7.81
N THR A 62 5.65 7.40 7.04
CA THR A 62 4.64 8.35 7.53
C THR A 62 3.20 7.89 7.32
N LEU A 63 2.98 6.78 6.62
CA LEU A 63 1.66 6.36 6.15
C LEU A 63 0.74 5.80 7.25
N LEU A 64 1.34 5.13 8.24
CA LEU A 64 0.63 4.43 9.31
C LEU A 64 1.31 4.72 10.65
N THR A 65 0.49 4.81 11.68
CA THR A 65 0.90 4.97 13.08
C THR A 65 0.57 3.71 13.89
N THR A 66 1.06 3.63 15.12
CA THR A 66 0.70 2.54 16.06
C THR A 66 -0.78 2.49 16.38
N ASP A 67 -1.51 3.59 16.21
CA ASP A 67 -2.95 3.64 16.44
C ASP A 67 -3.74 3.01 15.28
N ASP A 68 -3.16 2.97 14.08
CA ASP A 68 -3.78 2.39 12.89
C ASP A 68 -3.69 0.85 12.84
N VAL A 69 -2.81 0.24 13.64
CA VAL A 69 -2.50 -1.20 13.59
C VAL A 69 -2.84 -1.93 14.90
N MET A 70 -3.01 -3.24 14.82
CA MET A 70 -3.25 -4.15 15.95
C MET A 70 -2.01 -4.31 16.84
#